data_AF-A0A1D6YGD5-F1
#
_entry.id   AF-A0A1D6YGD5-F1
#
_cell.length_a   1.000
_cell.length_b   1.000
_cell.length_c   1.000
_cell.angle_alpha   90.00
_cell.angle_beta   90.00
_cell.angle_gamma   90.00
#
_symmetry.space_group_name_H-M   'P 1'
#
loop_
_entity.id
_entity.type
_entity.pdbx_description
1 polymer ?
#
loop_
_entity_poly.entity_id
_entity_poly.type
_entity_poly.pdbx_seq_one_letter_code
_entity_poly.pdbx_strand_id
1 'polypeptide(L)'
;LQRYVQRCVESDREIYLNVGLKASTVTQGLRYALATGNWGEQKKAASAKAGVSQVLSRYTYASTLSHLRRTNTPIGRDGKIAKPRQLHNTHWGLVCPAETPEGQACGLVKNLALMCYITVGTPSEPIIDFMIQRNMEVLEEFEPQVTPNATKVFVNGVWVGVHRQPSHLVETMQA
;
A
#
# COMPACT_ATOMS: atom_id res chain seq x y z
N LEU A 1 -26.81 6.83 -20.99
CA LEU A 1 -27.36 5.48 -20.71
C LEU A 1 -28.86 5.51 -20.49
N GLN A 2 -29.40 6.23 -19.51
CA GLN A 2 -30.85 6.28 -19.24
C GLN A 2 -31.72 6.55 -20.48
N ARG A 3 -31.42 7.61 -21.25
CA ARG A 3 -32.13 7.93 -22.51
C ARG A 3 -31.95 6.89 -23.63
N TYR A 4 -30.84 6.15 -23.63
CA TYR A 4 -30.58 5.08 -24.62
C TYR A 4 -31.42 3.85 -24.30
N VAL A 5 -31.42 3.44 -23.03
CA VAL A 5 -32.23 2.33 -22.53
C VAL A 5 -33.72 2.61 -22.72
N GLN A 6 -34.17 3.82 -22.40
CA GLN A 6 -35.56 4.24 -22.61
C GLN A 6 -36.00 4.06 -24.08
N ARG A 7 -35.18 4.52 -25.04
CA ARG A 7 -35.49 4.35 -26.47
C ARG A 7 -35.47 2.89 -26.93
N CYS A 8 -34.55 2.06 -26.43
CA CYS A 8 -34.51 0.64 -26.77
C CYS A 8 -35.78 -0.08 -26.31
N VAL A 9 -36.28 0.25 -25.11
CA VAL A 9 -37.54 -0.29 -24.57
C VAL A 9 -38.75 0.22 -25.37
N GLU A 10 -38.81 1.50 -25.70
CA GLU A 10 -39.89 2.09 -26.51
C GLU A 10 -39.92 1.57 -27.96
N SER A 11 -38.79 1.09 -28.48
CA SER A 11 -38.65 0.64 -29.89
C SER A 11 -38.57 -0.88 -30.05
N ASP A 12 -38.79 -1.65 -28.97
CA ASP A 12 -38.62 -3.11 -28.91
C ASP A 12 -37.28 -3.61 -29.50
N ARG A 13 -36.19 -2.90 -29.17
CA ARG A 13 -34.83 -3.22 -29.62
C ARG A 13 -33.99 -3.78 -28.49
N GLU A 14 -33.12 -4.73 -28.82
CA GLU A 14 -32.14 -5.27 -27.88
C GLU A 14 -31.22 -4.17 -27.31
N ILE A 15 -30.92 -4.29 -26.02
CA ILE A 15 -30.07 -3.34 -25.29
C ILE A 15 -28.62 -3.81 -25.38
N TYR A 16 -27.78 -3.02 -26.03
CA TYR A 16 -26.33 -3.25 -26.07
C TYR A 16 -25.65 -2.42 -24.97
N LEU A 17 -25.26 -3.07 -23.88
CA LEU A 17 -24.62 -2.40 -22.73
C LEU A 17 -23.25 -1.79 -23.07
N ASN A 18 -22.58 -2.30 -24.10
CA ASN A 18 -21.29 -1.78 -24.58
C ASN A 18 -21.37 -0.31 -25.03
N VAL A 19 -22.54 0.20 -25.39
CA VAL A 19 -22.77 1.62 -25.74
C VAL A 19 -22.51 2.56 -24.55
N GLY A 20 -22.59 2.03 -23.33
CA GLY A 20 -22.29 2.77 -22.10
C GLY A 20 -20.81 2.87 -21.77
N LEU A 21 -19.95 2.03 -22.36
CA LEU A 21 -18.55 1.90 -22.00
C LEU A 21 -17.68 2.73 -22.96
N LYS A 22 -17.04 3.76 -22.42
CA LYS A 22 -16.06 4.57 -23.16
C LYS A 22 -14.65 4.12 -22.78
N ALA A 23 -14.01 3.35 -23.66
CA ALA A 23 -12.62 2.94 -23.49
C ALA A 23 -11.67 4.16 -23.33
N SER A 24 -12.00 5.28 -23.97
CA SER A 24 -11.23 6.52 -23.86
C SER A 24 -11.15 7.08 -22.44
N THR A 25 -12.12 6.81 -21.58
CA THR A 25 -12.11 7.26 -20.19
C THR A 25 -10.92 6.69 -19.42
N VAL A 26 -10.64 5.38 -19.58
CA VAL A 26 -9.50 4.74 -18.93
C VAL A 26 -8.19 5.20 -19.57
N THR A 27 -8.12 5.17 -20.91
CA THR A 27 -6.90 5.53 -21.64
C THR A 27 -6.45 6.97 -21.38
N GLN A 28 -7.37 7.94 -21.47
CA GLN A 28 -7.06 9.35 -21.22
C GLN A 28 -6.79 9.61 -19.74
N GLY A 29 -7.53 8.96 -18.83
CA GLY A 29 -7.32 9.06 -17.39
C GLY A 29 -5.92 8.62 -16.98
N LEU A 30 -5.47 7.43 -17.41
CA LEU A 30 -4.14 6.90 -17.13
C LEU A 30 -3.04 7.78 -17.76
N ARG A 31 -3.20 8.17 -19.02
CA ARG A 31 -2.23 9.04 -19.70
C ARG A 31 -2.04 10.37 -18.96
N TYR A 32 -3.13 10.98 -18.51
CA TYR A 32 -3.08 12.22 -17.75
C TYR A 32 -2.41 12.03 -16.38
N ALA A 33 -2.82 11.05 -15.59
CA ALA A 33 -2.31 10.83 -14.25
C ALA A 33 -0.79 10.53 -14.24
N LEU A 34 -0.33 9.71 -15.19
CA LEU A 34 1.09 9.37 -15.34
C LEU A 34 1.92 10.54 -15.89
N ALA A 35 1.38 11.32 -16.83
CA ALA A 35 2.11 12.44 -17.43
C ALA A 35 2.23 13.64 -16.48
N THR A 36 1.19 13.92 -15.70
CA THR A 36 1.15 15.10 -14.80
C THR A 36 1.57 14.78 -13.38
N GLY A 37 1.55 13.51 -12.98
CA GLY A 37 1.77 13.10 -11.59
C GLY A 37 0.64 13.46 -10.64
N ASN A 38 -0.51 13.92 -11.16
CA ASN A 38 -1.71 14.21 -10.39
C ASN A 38 -2.65 13.01 -10.38
N TRP A 39 -2.80 12.39 -9.22
CA TRP A 39 -3.72 11.27 -9.03
C TRP A 39 -5.04 11.80 -8.46
N GLY A 40 -6.02 12.02 -9.34
CA GLY A 40 -7.33 12.56 -9.00
C GLY A 40 -8.14 12.98 -10.23
N GLU A 41 -9.36 13.48 -10.00
CA GLU A 41 -10.22 13.98 -11.07
C GLU A 41 -9.68 15.32 -11.61
N GLN A 42 -9.48 15.43 -12.93
CA GLN A 42 -8.95 16.63 -13.59
C GLN A 42 -9.68 17.93 -13.21
N LYS A 43 -11.00 17.85 -12.98
CA LYS A 43 -11.85 19.00 -12.66
C LYS A 43 -11.75 19.43 -11.19
N LYS A 44 -11.09 18.65 -10.33
CA LYS A 44 -10.93 18.89 -8.89
C LYS A 44 -9.46 18.75 -8.49
N ALA A 45 -8.61 19.61 -9.06
CA ALA A 45 -7.17 19.59 -8.86
C ALA A 45 -6.74 19.74 -7.38
N ALA A 46 -7.55 20.42 -6.54
CA ALA A 46 -7.23 20.65 -5.13
C ALA A 46 -7.21 19.37 -4.26
N SER A 47 -7.86 18.29 -4.69
CA SER A 47 -7.86 17.01 -3.95
C SER A 47 -6.90 15.97 -4.55
N ALA A 48 -6.15 16.33 -5.60
CA ALA A 48 -5.27 15.39 -6.29
C ALA A 48 -3.94 15.23 -5.53
N LYS A 49 -3.48 13.99 -5.37
CA LYS A 49 -2.15 13.73 -4.82
C LYS A 49 -1.11 14.01 -5.92
N ALA A 50 -0.45 15.16 -5.80
CA ALA A 50 0.57 15.60 -6.76
C ALA A 50 1.93 14.93 -6.51
N GLY A 51 2.73 14.81 -7.58
CA GLY A 51 4.14 14.41 -7.50
C GLY A 51 4.39 12.91 -7.31
N VAL A 52 3.38 12.06 -7.55
CA VAL A 52 3.53 10.60 -7.52
C VAL A 52 4.28 10.10 -8.76
N SER A 53 4.00 10.66 -9.93
CA SER A 53 4.78 10.44 -11.15
C SER A 53 5.73 11.61 -11.37
N GLN A 54 6.96 11.32 -11.77
CA GLN A 54 8.01 12.30 -12.00
C GLN A 54 8.81 11.91 -13.25
N VAL A 55 9.37 12.90 -13.94
CA VAL A 55 10.26 12.65 -15.07
C VAL A 55 11.56 12.04 -14.56
N LEU A 56 11.94 10.89 -15.14
CA LEU A 56 13.16 10.18 -14.77
C LEU A 56 14.40 11.07 -14.95
N SER A 57 15.29 11.04 -13.97
CA SER A 57 16.53 11.80 -13.99
C SER A 57 17.62 10.98 -14.69
N ARG A 58 18.20 11.53 -15.76
CA ARG A 58 19.15 10.82 -16.64
C ARG A 58 20.51 11.52 -16.73
N TYR A 59 20.94 12.22 -15.67
CA TYR A 59 22.24 12.89 -15.65
C TYR A 59 23.42 11.91 -15.67
N THR A 60 23.31 10.83 -14.90
CA THR A 60 24.28 9.74 -14.85
C THR A 60 23.56 8.41 -14.66
N TYR A 61 24.26 7.30 -14.88
CA TYR A 61 23.75 5.97 -14.59
C TYR A 61 23.30 5.84 -13.12
N ALA A 62 24.16 6.27 -12.19
CA ALA A 62 23.86 6.27 -10.76
C ALA A 62 22.65 7.15 -10.40
N SER A 63 22.52 8.33 -11.01
CA SER A 63 21.37 9.22 -10.82
C SER A 63 20.05 8.56 -11.23
N THR A 64 20.08 7.73 -12.27
CA THR A 64 18.90 7.00 -12.74
C THR A 64 18.48 5.95 -11.71
N LEU A 65 19.44 5.17 -11.20
CA LEU A 65 19.18 4.15 -10.18
C LEU A 65 18.69 4.76 -8.86
N SER A 66 19.33 5.84 -8.39
CA SER A 66 18.90 6.59 -7.21
C SER A 66 17.45 7.06 -7.35
N HIS A 67 17.09 7.66 -8.50
CA HIS A 67 15.74 8.17 -8.69
C HIS A 67 14.67 7.06 -8.63
N LEU A 68 14.95 5.86 -9.14
CA LEU A 68 14.03 4.72 -9.08
C LEU A 68 13.81 4.18 -7.65
N ARG A 69 14.73 4.44 -6.72
CA ARG A 69 14.69 3.94 -5.34
C ARG A 69 14.23 5.00 -4.34
N ARG A 70 13.76 6.14 -4.85
CA ARG A 70 13.30 7.27 -4.06
C ARG A 70 11.89 7.03 -3.51
N THR A 71 11.72 7.34 -2.23
CA THR A 71 10.43 7.38 -1.54
C THR A 71 10.17 8.80 -1.05
N ASN A 72 8.90 9.23 -1.13
CA ASN A 72 8.49 10.57 -0.76
C ASN A 72 7.40 10.51 0.31
N THR A 73 7.64 11.17 1.43
CA THR A 73 6.67 11.26 2.53
C THR A 73 5.58 12.28 2.15
N PRO A 74 4.28 11.94 2.22
CA PRO A 74 3.18 12.82 1.78
C PRO A 74 2.89 13.91 2.82
N ILE A 75 3.90 14.70 3.18
CA ILE A 75 3.81 15.82 4.13
C ILE A 75 4.11 17.11 3.36
N GLY A 76 3.29 18.14 3.61
CA GLY A 76 3.50 19.47 3.06
C GLY A 76 4.88 20.01 3.41
N ARG A 77 5.56 20.59 2.43
CA ARG A 77 6.93 21.12 2.60
C ARG A 77 6.99 22.41 3.42
N ASP A 78 5.83 23.00 3.72
CA ASP A 78 5.68 24.24 4.48
C ASP A 78 5.86 24.05 6.00
N GLY A 79 5.78 22.81 6.48
CA GLY A 79 5.98 22.47 7.89
C GLY A 79 7.46 22.32 8.26
N LYS A 80 7.98 23.20 9.13
CA LYS A 80 9.24 23.03 9.87
C LYS A 80 9.13 21.99 11.00
N ILE A 81 8.46 20.86 10.74
CA ILE A 81 8.29 19.80 11.74
C ILE A 81 9.54 18.92 11.70
N ALA A 82 10.25 18.83 12.84
CA ALA A 82 11.52 18.11 12.92
C ALA A 82 11.35 16.58 12.95
N LYS A 83 10.35 16.06 13.68
CA LYS A 83 10.21 14.62 13.95
C LYS A 83 10.16 13.71 12.71
N PRO A 84 9.38 13.98 11.64
CA PRO A 84 9.36 13.11 10.47
C PRO A 84 10.64 13.22 9.61
N ARG A 85 11.46 14.26 9.82
CA ARG A 85 12.69 14.53 9.06
C ARG A 85 13.92 13.93 9.72
N GLN A 86 13.91 13.77 11.04
CA GLN A 86 15.01 13.19 11.78
C GLN A 86 15.22 11.72 11.39
N LEU A 87 16.49 11.32 11.32
CA LEU A 87 16.85 9.92 11.14
C LEU A 87 16.45 9.16 12.42
N HIS A 88 15.62 8.13 12.25
CA HIS A 88 15.19 7.24 13.33
C HIS A 88 15.94 5.90 13.25
N ASN A 89 16.19 5.27 14.40
CA ASN A 89 16.96 4.02 14.45
C ASN A 89 16.32 2.87 13.65
N THR A 90 15.00 2.87 13.49
CA THR A 90 14.28 1.86 12.68
C THR A 90 14.54 1.99 11.17
N HIS A 91 15.20 3.04 10.71
CA HIS A 91 15.62 3.18 9.32
C HIS A 91 16.80 2.26 8.94
N TRP A 92 17.54 1.77 9.94
CA TRP A 92 18.71 0.96 9.71
C TRP A 92 18.36 -0.30 8.91
N GLY A 93 19.11 -0.56 7.84
CA GLY A 93 18.88 -1.67 6.91
C GLY A 93 17.78 -1.43 5.86
N LEU A 94 16.92 -0.41 6.01
CA LEU A 94 15.80 -0.15 5.10
C LEU A 94 16.04 1.05 4.17
N VAL A 95 16.63 2.13 4.68
CA VAL A 95 16.89 3.35 3.90
C VAL A 95 18.34 3.81 4.05
N CYS A 96 18.85 4.50 3.03
CA CYS A 96 20.16 5.15 3.08
C CYS A 96 20.12 6.30 4.09
N PRO A 97 21.01 6.34 5.11
CA PRO A 97 20.98 7.37 6.14
C PRO A 97 21.47 8.74 5.64
N ALA A 98 22.26 8.77 4.57
CA ALA A 98 22.90 9.99 4.05
C ALA A 98 22.19 10.58 2.82
N GLU A 99 21.52 9.75 2.01
CA GLU A 99 21.01 10.18 0.71
C GLU A 99 19.62 10.83 0.82
N THR A 100 19.62 12.10 1.21
CA THR A 100 18.43 12.96 1.28
C THR A 100 18.77 14.34 0.69
N PRO A 101 17.85 15.00 -0.04
CA PRO A 101 18.09 16.34 -0.54
C PRO A 101 18.22 17.37 0.58
N GLU A 102 18.97 18.43 0.34
CA GLU A 102 19.06 19.55 1.27
C GLU A 102 17.77 20.40 1.30
N GLY A 103 17.62 21.22 2.36
CA GLY A 103 16.52 22.18 2.48
C GLY A 103 15.17 21.57 2.84
N GLN A 104 14.09 22.06 2.21
CA GLN A 104 12.71 21.76 2.62
C GLN A 104 12.29 20.29 2.41
N ALA A 105 13.04 19.52 1.62
CA ALA A 105 12.79 18.10 1.40
C ALA A 105 13.67 17.17 2.26
N CYS A 106 14.60 17.73 3.05
CA CYS A 106 15.49 16.97 3.92
C CYS A 106 14.68 16.10 4.89
N GLY A 107 15.01 14.81 4.89
CA GLY A 107 14.36 13.76 5.68
C GLY A 107 12.99 13.31 5.17
N LEU A 108 12.35 14.05 4.26
CA LEU A 108 11.07 13.66 3.66
C LEU A 108 11.23 12.78 2.43
N VAL A 109 12.31 13.02 1.68
CA VAL A 109 12.74 12.21 0.55
C VAL A 109 13.85 11.28 1.02
N LYS A 110 13.62 9.96 0.89
CA LYS A 110 14.54 8.92 1.34
C LYS A 110 14.81 7.94 0.20
N ASN A 111 15.98 7.32 0.20
CA ASN A 111 16.33 6.28 -0.77
C ASN A 111 16.41 4.92 -0.08
N LEU A 112 15.93 3.87 -0.73
CA LEU A 112 15.98 2.51 -0.20
C LEU A 112 17.44 2.03 -0.05
N ALA A 113 17.76 1.31 1.02
CA ALA A 113 19.08 0.67 1.20
C ALA A 113 19.26 -0.48 0.21
N LEU A 114 20.48 -0.80 -0.24
CA LEU A 114 20.73 -1.76 -1.34
C LEU A 114 20.00 -3.10 -1.20
N MET A 115 19.93 -3.66 0.01
CA MET A 115 19.27 -4.94 0.30
C MET A 115 17.78 -4.81 0.69
N CYS A 116 17.21 -3.60 0.68
CA CYS A 116 15.82 -3.39 1.03
C CYS A 116 14.88 -4.01 -0.01
N TYR A 117 13.90 -4.77 0.48
CA TYR A 117 12.86 -5.41 -0.31
C TYR A 117 11.48 -4.89 0.10
N ILE A 118 10.62 -4.59 -0.87
CA ILE A 118 9.24 -4.15 -0.64
C ILE A 118 8.33 -5.37 -0.72
N THR A 119 7.60 -5.65 0.36
CA THR A 119 6.60 -6.72 0.40
C THR A 119 5.48 -6.46 -0.60
N VAL A 120 5.14 -7.46 -1.41
CA VAL A 120 4.06 -7.38 -2.42
C VAL A 120 2.69 -7.86 -1.93
N GLY A 121 2.64 -8.46 -0.74
CA GLY A 121 1.44 -9.06 -0.15
C GLY A 121 1.33 -10.56 -0.44
N THR A 122 0.70 -11.28 0.49
CA THR A 122 0.41 -12.73 0.41
C THR A 122 -0.95 -13.00 1.05
N PRO A 123 -1.70 -14.01 0.57
CA PRO A 123 -2.94 -14.45 1.24
C PRO A 123 -2.67 -14.85 2.69
N SER A 124 -3.58 -14.49 3.60
CA SER A 124 -3.44 -14.78 5.03
C SER A 124 -4.11 -16.09 5.45
N GLU A 125 -5.08 -16.58 4.69
CA GLU A 125 -5.85 -17.79 4.99
C GLU A 125 -4.94 -19.01 5.20
N PRO A 126 -3.94 -19.30 4.33
CA PRO A 126 -3.07 -20.46 4.53
C PRO A 126 -2.24 -20.39 5.82
N ILE A 127 -1.92 -19.18 6.27
CA ILE A 127 -1.16 -18.95 7.51
C ILE A 127 -2.06 -19.29 8.71
N ILE A 128 -3.32 -18.85 8.68
CA ILE A 128 -4.30 -19.12 9.73
C ILE A 128 -4.59 -20.63 9.80
N ASP A 129 -4.88 -21.26 8.68
CA ASP A 129 -5.13 -22.71 8.61
C ASP A 129 -3.95 -23.52 9.16
N PHE A 130 -2.73 -23.11 8.82
CA PHE A 130 -1.51 -23.73 9.34
C PHE A 130 -1.40 -23.62 10.87
N MET A 131 -1.73 -22.45 11.44
CA MET A 131 -1.71 -22.25 12.90
C MET A 131 -2.81 -23.06 13.60
N ILE A 132 -4.01 -23.17 13.01
CA ILE A 132 -5.11 -24.01 13.54
C ILE A 132 -4.65 -25.48 13.60
N GLN A 133 -4.01 -25.97 12.53
CA GLN A 133 -3.45 -27.33 12.48
C GLN A 133 -2.31 -27.57 13.48
N ARG A 134 -1.83 -26.53 14.17
CA ARG A 134 -0.81 -26.60 15.23
C ARG A 134 -1.36 -26.18 16.58
N ASN A 135 -2.64 -26.42 16.82
CA ASN A 135 -3.31 -26.21 18.10
C ASN A 135 -3.49 -24.74 18.50
N MET A 136 -3.57 -23.83 17.52
CA MET A 136 -4.19 -22.53 17.76
C MET A 136 -5.70 -22.71 17.88
N GLU A 137 -6.27 -22.25 18.99
CA GLU A 137 -7.71 -22.22 19.24
C GLU A 137 -8.28 -20.97 18.57
N VAL A 138 -9.32 -21.13 17.77
CA VAL A 138 -9.99 -20.00 17.12
C VAL A 138 -10.68 -19.13 18.15
N LEU A 139 -10.82 -17.83 17.85
CA LEU A 139 -11.36 -16.86 18.80
C LEU A 139 -12.78 -17.23 19.26
N GLU A 140 -13.60 -17.80 18.37
CA GLU A 140 -14.97 -18.23 18.65
C GLU A 140 -15.06 -19.33 19.71
N GLU A 141 -14.01 -20.14 19.85
CA GLU A 141 -13.93 -21.27 20.79
C GLU A 141 -13.18 -20.89 22.09
N PHE A 142 -12.67 -19.65 22.18
CA PHE A 142 -11.87 -19.21 23.31
C PHE A 142 -12.73 -18.81 24.52
N GLU A 143 -12.54 -19.49 25.65
CA GLU A 143 -13.12 -19.13 26.93
C GLU A 143 -12.07 -18.57 27.90
N PRO A 144 -12.08 -17.24 28.17
CA PRO A 144 -11.06 -16.59 29.01
C PRO A 144 -10.97 -17.12 30.45
N GLN A 145 -12.06 -17.66 30.98
CA GLN A 145 -12.10 -18.21 32.33
C GLN A 145 -11.34 -19.53 32.44
N VAL A 146 -11.31 -20.31 31.37
CA VAL A 146 -10.65 -21.63 31.32
C VAL A 146 -9.15 -21.46 31.05
N THR A 147 -8.78 -20.52 30.19
CA THR A 147 -7.40 -20.31 29.72
C THR A 147 -6.92 -18.86 29.84
N PRO A 148 -6.80 -18.33 31.07
CA PRO A 148 -6.49 -16.92 31.30
C PRO A 148 -5.09 -16.50 30.81
N ASN A 149 -4.15 -17.45 30.71
CA ASN A 149 -2.77 -17.20 30.33
C ASN A 149 -2.47 -17.53 28.86
N ALA A 150 -3.50 -17.74 28.02
CA ALA A 150 -3.29 -18.01 26.61
C ALA A 150 -2.77 -16.78 25.86
N THR A 151 -1.84 -16.99 24.93
CA THR A 151 -1.26 -15.91 24.13
C THR A 151 -2.16 -15.59 22.95
N LYS A 152 -2.51 -14.32 22.78
CA LYS A 152 -3.32 -13.86 21.65
C LYS A 152 -2.52 -13.89 20.35
N VAL A 153 -3.13 -14.41 19.30
CA VAL A 153 -2.53 -14.46 17.96
C VAL A 153 -3.23 -13.43 17.06
N PHE A 154 -2.45 -12.52 16.48
CA PHE A 154 -2.94 -11.51 15.57
C PHE A 154 -2.35 -11.72 14.17
N VAL A 155 -3.21 -11.70 13.15
CA VAL A 155 -2.80 -11.75 11.74
C VAL A 155 -3.33 -10.50 11.07
N ASN A 156 -2.42 -9.68 10.52
CA ASN A 156 -2.77 -8.40 9.86
C ASN A 156 -3.65 -7.47 10.73
N GLY A 157 -3.47 -7.51 12.05
CA GLY A 157 -4.25 -6.70 13.02
C GLY A 157 -5.57 -7.31 13.46
N VAL A 158 -6.00 -8.44 12.89
CA VAL A 158 -7.20 -9.18 13.31
C VAL A 158 -6.81 -10.19 14.38
N TRP A 159 -7.54 -10.22 15.49
CA TRP A 159 -7.38 -11.27 16.50
C TRP A 159 -8.05 -12.55 15.99
N VAL A 160 -7.24 -13.54 15.59
CA VAL A 160 -7.73 -14.78 14.97
C VAL A 160 -7.91 -15.93 15.96
N GLY A 161 -7.22 -15.88 17.10
CA GLY A 161 -7.27 -16.96 18.07
C GLY A 161 -6.29 -16.80 19.22
N VAL A 162 -6.13 -17.87 19.99
CA VAL A 162 -5.17 -17.95 21.09
C VAL A 162 -4.33 -19.22 20.98
N HIS A 163 -3.15 -19.20 21.59
CA HIS A 163 -2.29 -20.37 21.67
C HIS A 163 -1.71 -20.51 23.08
N ARG A 164 -1.71 -21.74 23.61
CA ARG A 164 -1.23 -22.03 24.98
C ARG A 164 0.29 -22.16 25.07
N GLN A 165 0.93 -22.59 23.99
CA GLN A 165 2.39 -22.80 23.89
C GLN A 165 3.00 -21.97 22.74
N PRO A 166 3.01 -20.63 22.84
CA PRO A 166 3.43 -19.76 21.73
C PRO A 166 4.85 -20.03 21.24
N SER A 167 5.77 -20.44 22.12
CA SER A 167 7.17 -20.74 21.75
C SER A 167 7.27 -21.85 20.71
N HIS A 168 6.53 -22.95 20.90
CA HIS A 168 6.52 -24.06 19.95
C HIS A 168 5.91 -23.66 18.59
N LEU A 169 4.87 -22.82 18.62
CA LEU A 169 4.27 -22.27 17.40
C LEU A 169 5.28 -21.40 16.64
N VAL A 170 6.01 -20.53 17.33
CA VAL A 170 7.03 -19.67 16.73
C VAL A 170 8.16 -20.49 16.12
N GLU A 171 8.68 -21.50 16.82
CA GLU A 171 9.73 -22.39 16.30
C GLU A 171 9.25 -23.11 15.02
N THR A 172 8.01 -23.60 15.03
CA THR A 172 7.40 -24.28 13.88
C THR A 172 7.19 -23.35 12.69
N MET A 173 6.89 -22.06 12.93
CA MET A 173 6.70 -21.07 11.86
C MET A 173 8.01 -20.53 11.28
N GLN A 174 9.11 -20.59 12.05
CA GLN A 174 10.43 -20.11 11.64
C GLN A 174 11.27 -21.18 10.93
N ALA A 175 10.98 -22.46 11.17
CA ALA A 175 11.62 -23.61 10.52
C ALA A 175 11.21 -23.73 9.05
#